data_AF-A0A9D6YY56-F1
#
_entry.id   AF-A0A9D6YY56-F1
#
_cell.length_a   1.000
_cell.length_b   1.000
_cell.length_c   1.000
_cell.angle_alpha   90.00
_cell.angle_beta   90.00
_cell.angle_gamma   90.00
#
_symmetry.space_group_name_H-M   'P 1'
#
loop_
_entity.id
_entity.type
_entity.pdbx_description
1 polymer ?
#
loop_
_entity_poly.entity_id
_entity_poly.type
_entity_poly.pdbx_seq_one_letter_code
_entity_poly.pdbx_strand_id
1 'polypeptide(L)'
;MTPNLRLDHGIEPFDGKPDIGRLLATLRGEPTDRVPHLEILIEDQHVEKLLGRPAGNTLGVGGDPAKGNASEASRPMWPADYVELCRIIGQDVIILESLWTPLKKRFPDGSIGLITDRSIKCRDDMDAIIWPGEAEREEKLRYVREYVECARGTGVG
;
A
#
# COMPACT_ATOMS: atom_id res chain seq x y z
N MET A 1 5.39 -33.13 2.42
CA MET A 1 6.56 -32.27 2.18
C MET A 1 6.34 -31.56 0.86
N THR A 2 5.92 -30.31 0.90
CA THR A 2 5.92 -29.43 -0.27
C THR A 2 7.38 -29.03 -0.52
N PRO A 3 7.89 -29.08 -1.76
CA PRO A 3 9.25 -28.65 -2.03
C PRO A 3 9.38 -27.18 -1.68
N ASN A 4 10.35 -26.84 -0.82
CA ASN A 4 10.67 -25.45 -0.50
C ASN A 4 11.01 -24.74 -1.81
N LEU A 5 10.24 -23.72 -2.14
CA LEU A 5 10.48 -22.85 -3.27
C LEU A 5 11.75 -22.07 -2.95
N ARG A 6 12.92 -22.63 -3.28
CA ARG A 6 14.19 -21.92 -3.18
C ARG A 6 14.20 -20.89 -4.29
N LEU A 7 14.09 -19.64 -3.91
CA LEU A 7 14.22 -18.55 -4.87
C LEU A 7 15.69 -18.47 -5.32
N ASP A 8 15.94 -18.08 -6.57
CA ASP A 8 17.27 -18.12 -7.22
C ASP A 8 18.37 -17.32 -6.48
N HIS A 9 17.97 -16.47 -5.53
CA HIS A 9 18.81 -15.63 -4.67
C HIS A 9 19.12 -16.23 -3.28
N GLY A 10 18.75 -17.49 -3.01
CA GLY A 10 19.10 -18.19 -1.76
C GLY A 10 18.32 -17.75 -0.52
N ILE A 11 17.21 -17.03 -0.71
CA ILE A 11 16.27 -16.66 0.36
C ILE A 11 15.25 -17.79 0.50
N GLU A 12 15.13 -18.33 1.71
CA GLU A 12 14.13 -19.35 2.04
C GLU A 12 12.84 -18.65 2.51
N PRO A 13 11.67 -19.00 1.95
CA PRO A 13 10.39 -18.45 2.40
C PRO A 13 10.15 -18.75 3.88
N PHE A 14 9.45 -17.83 4.56
CA PHE A 14 8.98 -18.07 5.91
C PHE A 14 7.98 -19.23 5.94
N ASP A 15 8.13 -20.16 6.88
CA ASP A 15 7.35 -21.41 6.95
C ASP A 15 5.87 -21.16 7.32
N GLY A 16 5.56 -20.04 7.98
CA GLY A 16 4.20 -19.69 8.37
C GLY A 16 3.40 -19.05 7.24
N LYS A 17 2.35 -19.73 6.79
CA LYS A 17 1.42 -19.19 5.78
C LYS A 17 0.70 -17.94 6.28
N PRO A 18 0.44 -16.94 5.42
CA PRO A 18 -0.43 -15.81 5.74
C PRO A 18 -1.82 -16.24 6.22
N ASP A 19 -2.33 -15.55 7.24
CA ASP A 19 -3.70 -15.74 7.75
C ASP A 19 -4.26 -14.44 8.37
N ILE A 20 -5.16 -13.77 7.64
CA ILE A 20 -5.93 -12.61 8.12
C ILE A 20 -6.70 -12.90 9.41
N GLY A 21 -7.08 -14.16 9.65
CA GLY A 21 -7.71 -14.60 10.89
C GLY A 21 -6.88 -14.22 12.12
N ARG A 22 -5.55 -14.23 12.03
CA ARG A 22 -4.65 -13.83 13.13
C ARG A 22 -4.84 -12.36 13.51
N LEU A 23 -4.87 -11.46 12.53
CA LEU A 23 -5.07 -10.04 12.80
C LEU A 23 -6.45 -9.82 13.41
N LEU A 24 -7.49 -10.41 12.82
CA LEU A 24 -8.86 -10.25 13.30
C LEU A 24 -9.05 -10.79 14.73
N ALA A 25 -8.45 -11.94 15.05
CA ALA A 25 -8.44 -12.50 16.40
C ALA A 25 -7.69 -11.59 17.38
N THR A 26 -6.51 -11.10 16.98
CA THR A 26 -5.71 -10.16 17.79
C THR A 26 -6.50 -8.89 18.12
N LEU A 27 -7.19 -8.30 17.13
CA LEU A 27 -8.02 -7.10 17.32
C LEU A 27 -9.21 -7.34 18.25
N ARG A 28 -9.67 -8.59 18.39
CA ARG A 28 -10.71 -9.00 19.33
C ARG A 28 -10.17 -9.41 20.71
N GLY A 29 -8.85 -9.43 20.91
CA GLY A 29 -8.21 -9.91 22.13
C GLY A 29 -8.25 -11.44 22.28
N GLU A 30 -8.41 -12.17 21.18
CA GLU A 30 -8.44 -13.64 21.15
C GLU A 30 -7.02 -14.23 21.04
N PRO A 31 -6.78 -15.46 21.52
CA PRO A 31 -5.51 -16.15 21.31
C PRO A 31 -5.21 -16.42 19.84
N THR A 32 -3.94 -16.34 19.45
CA THR A 32 -3.43 -16.67 18.12
C THR A 32 -2.26 -17.65 18.20
N ASP A 33 -1.94 -18.32 17.08
CA ASP A 33 -0.78 -19.22 16.95
C ASP A 33 0.56 -18.46 16.94
N ARG A 34 0.55 -17.19 16.49
CA ARG A 34 1.65 -16.22 16.59
C ARG A 34 1.14 -14.78 16.54
N VAL A 35 2.03 -13.82 16.77
CA VAL A 35 1.76 -12.39 16.53
C VAL A 35 1.50 -12.17 15.03
N PRO A 36 0.44 -11.44 14.63
CA PRO A 36 0.19 -11.12 13.23
C PRO A 36 1.33 -10.26 12.67
N HIS A 37 1.76 -10.58 11.45
CA HIS A 37 2.84 -9.88 10.77
C HIS A 37 2.24 -8.87 9.78
N LEU A 38 2.61 -7.61 9.96
CA LEU A 38 2.21 -6.47 9.13
C LEU A 38 3.45 -5.58 8.97
N GLU A 39 3.89 -5.40 7.73
CA GLU A 39 4.87 -4.39 7.33
C GLU A 39 4.25 -3.52 6.22
N ILE A 40 4.43 -2.21 6.37
CA ILE A 40 3.81 -1.19 5.52
C ILE A 40 4.75 -0.80 4.39
N LEU A 41 6.04 -0.61 4.69
CA LEU A 41 7.02 -0.12 3.74
C LEU A 41 8.19 -1.10 3.59
N ILE A 42 8.21 -1.78 2.46
CA ILE A 42 9.35 -2.56 1.99
C ILE A 42 9.88 -1.86 0.74
N GLU A 43 11.10 -1.32 0.85
CA GLU A 43 11.74 -0.56 -0.22
C GLU A 43 12.03 -1.41 -1.46
N ASP A 44 12.12 -0.75 -2.61
CA ASP A 44 12.24 -1.34 -3.96
C ASP A 44 13.36 -2.38 -4.09
N GLN A 45 14.55 -2.11 -3.55
CA GLN A 45 15.67 -3.06 -3.61
C GLN A 45 15.39 -4.36 -2.85
N HIS A 46 14.63 -4.29 -1.75
CA HIS A 46 14.26 -5.48 -0.98
C HIS A 46 13.17 -6.26 -1.70
N VAL A 47 12.16 -5.55 -2.24
CA VAL A 47 11.12 -6.15 -3.07
C VAL A 47 11.72 -6.87 -4.27
N GLU A 48 12.60 -6.20 -5.02
CA GLU A 48 13.24 -6.78 -6.20
C GLU A 48 14.05 -8.02 -5.85
N LYS A 49 14.79 -7.98 -4.74
CA LYS A 49 15.56 -9.13 -4.26
C LYS A 49 14.68 -10.29 -3.78
N LEU A 50 13.49 -10.02 -3.27
CA LEU A 50 12.56 -11.05 -2.80
C LEU A 50 11.76 -11.67 -3.95
N LEU A 51 11.30 -10.85 -4.91
CA LEU A 51 10.48 -11.29 -6.04
C LEU A 51 11.31 -11.74 -7.26
N GLY A 52 12.61 -11.45 -7.29
CA GLY A 52 13.50 -11.72 -8.42
C GLY A 52 13.22 -10.85 -9.65
N ARG A 53 12.44 -9.77 -9.49
CA ARG A 53 12.01 -8.86 -10.57
C ARG A 53 11.67 -7.47 -10.02
N PRO A 54 11.81 -6.40 -10.80
CA PRO A 54 11.38 -5.07 -10.37
C PRO A 54 9.85 -5.02 -10.23
N ALA A 55 9.37 -4.55 -9.07
CA ALA A 55 7.94 -4.36 -8.78
C ALA A 55 7.63 -3.05 -8.03
N GLY A 56 8.62 -2.17 -7.85
CA GLY A 56 8.52 -0.97 -7.00
C GLY A 56 8.64 -1.30 -5.51
N ASN A 57 8.19 -0.37 -4.65
CA ASN A 57 8.07 -0.60 -3.21
C ASN A 57 6.60 -0.87 -2.84
N THR A 58 6.33 -1.29 -1.62
CA THR A 58 4.95 -1.63 -1.18
C THR A 58 3.99 -0.44 -1.16
N LEU A 59 4.48 0.81 -1.30
CA LEU A 59 3.67 2.01 -1.42
C LEU A 59 3.41 2.44 -2.87
N GLY A 60 4.17 1.95 -3.85
CA GLY A 60 4.00 2.36 -5.24
C GLY A 60 4.98 1.75 -6.23
N VAL A 61 4.50 1.50 -7.46
CA VAL A 61 5.32 0.99 -8.57
C VAL A 61 6.41 1.98 -8.99
N GLY A 62 6.12 3.28 -8.91
CA GLY A 62 7.03 4.38 -9.29
C GLY A 62 7.86 4.95 -8.14
N GLY A 63 7.87 4.30 -6.98
CA GLY A 63 8.45 4.84 -5.75
C GLY A 63 7.43 5.54 -4.85
N ASP A 64 7.90 6.04 -3.72
CA ASP A 64 7.06 6.68 -2.70
C ASP A 64 6.77 8.16 -3.07
N PRO A 65 5.49 8.55 -3.30
CA PRO A 65 5.12 9.93 -3.56
C PRO A 65 5.56 10.91 -2.47
N ALA A 66 5.58 10.48 -1.21
CA ALA A 66 5.99 11.30 -0.08
C ALA A 66 7.48 11.66 -0.11
N LYS A 67 8.30 10.89 -0.83
CA LYS A 67 9.72 11.17 -1.06
C LYS A 67 9.97 12.04 -2.30
N GLY A 68 8.91 12.50 -2.98
CA GLY A 68 9.00 13.29 -4.21
C GLY A 68 9.41 12.48 -5.43
N ASN A 69 9.46 11.15 -5.32
CA ASN A 69 9.93 10.26 -6.38
C ASN A 69 8.80 9.76 -7.30
N ALA A 70 7.54 10.01 -6.95
CA ALA A 70 6.39 9.53 -7.70
C ALA A 70 5.42 10.66 -8.07
N SER A 71 4.78 10.54 -9.23
CA SER A 71 3.74 11.47 -9.68
C SER A 71 2.43 11.22 -8.95
N GLU A 72 1.50 12.19 -8.96
CA GLU A 72 0.14 11.98 -8.41
C GLU A 72 -0.63 10.83 -9.10
N ALA A 73 -0.23 10.50 -10.33
CA ALA A 73 -0.79 9.40 -11.12
C ALA A 73 -0.12 8.05 -10.82
N SER A 74 0.80 7.99 -9.85
CA SER A 74 1.42 6.74 -9.45
C SER A 74 0.39 5.82 -8.80
N ARG A 75 0.40 4.55 -9.24
CA ARG A 75 -0.44 3.51 -8.65
C ARG A 75 0.31 2.84 -7.48
N PRO A 76 -0.44 2.22 -6.56
CA PRO A 76 0.12 1.27 -5.61
C PRO A 76 0.81 0.11 -6.35
N MET A 77 1.62 -0.67 -5.63
CA MET A 77 2.16 -1.94 -6.12
C MET A 77 1.09 -2.78 -6.83
N TRP A 78 1.47 -3.69 -7.72
CA TRP A 78 0.50 -4.63 -8.26
C TRP A 78 0.10 -5.64 -7.19
N PRO A 79 -1.20 -5.93 -7.01
CA PRO A 79 -1.65 -6.75 -5.89
C PRO A 79 -1.09 -8.19 -5.95
N ALA A 80 -0.88 -8.74 -7.15
CA ALA A 80 -0.29 -10.06 -7.31
C ALA A 80 1.15 -10.12 -6.77
N ASP A 81 1.96 -9.09 -7.05
CA ASP A 81 3.32 -8.98 -6.54
C ASP A 81 3.33 -8.84 -5.01
N TYR A 82 2.41 -8.03 -4.45
CA TYR A 82 2.31 -7.87 -2.99
C TYR A 82 1.83 -9.17 -2.30
N VAL A 83 0.86 -9.89 -2.88
CA VAL A 83 0.43 -11.20 -2.35
C VAL A 83 1.57 -12.22 -2.39
N GLU A 84 2.37 -12.25 -3.46
CA GLU A 84 3.56 -13.10 -3.55
C GLU A 84 4.59 -12.72 -2.48
N LEU A 85 4.88 -11.43 -2.32
CA LEU A 85 5.75 -10.91 -1.27
C LEU A 85 5.27 -11.33 0.12
N CYS A 86 3.96 -11.20 0.40
CA CYS A 86 3.36 -11.61 1.67
C CYS A 86 3.55 -13.09 1.95
N ARG A 87 3.46 -13.95 0.92
CA ARG A 87 3.71 -15.39 1.05
C ARG A 87 5.18 -15.69 1.32
N ILE A 88 6.11 -14.95 0.73
CA ILE A 88 7.55 -15.13 0.96
C ILE A 88 7.91 -14.78 2.41
N ILE A 89 7.38 -13.68 2.94
CA ILE A 89 7.77 -13.18 4.28
C ILE A 89 6.80 -13.59 5.41
N GLY A 90 5.73 -14.31 5.09
CA GLY A 90 4.70 -14.70 6.05
C GLY A 90 3.85 -13.54 6.58
N GLN A 91 3.72 -12.46 5.81
CA GLN A 91 2.89 -11.32 6.18
C GLN A 91 1.41 -11.65 5.99
N ASP A 92 0.60 -11.32 7.00
CA ASP A 92 -0.80 -11.74 7.09
C ASP A 92 -1.74 -10.81 6.34
N VAL A 93 -1.35 -9.55 6.15
CA VAL A 93 -2.23 -8.48 5.67
C VAL A 93 -1.48 -7.46 4.82
N ILE A 94 -2.18 -6.87 3.86
CA ILE A 94 -1.67 -5.77 3.05
C ILE A 94 -2.19 -4.44 3.60
N ILE A 95 -1.29 -3.48 3.76
CA ILE A 95 -1.67 -2.08 3.91
C ILE A 95 -1.58 -1.41 2.55
N LEU A 96 -2.74 -1.21 1.94
CA LEU A 96 -2.85 -0.54 0.65
C LEU A 96 -2.73 0.97 0.84
N GLU A 97 -1.66 1.55 0.30
CA GLU A 97 -1.62 2.99 0.03
C GLU A 97 -2.76 3.33 -0.93
N SER A 98 -3.78 4.05 -0.45
CA SER A 98 -4.85 4.60 -1.28
C SER A 98 -5.30 5.97 -0.74
N LEU A 99 -4.46 6.59 0.08
CA LEU A 99 -4.79 7.76 0.87
C LEU A 99 -4.24 9.04 0.24
N TRP A 100 -3.35 8.94 -0.74
CA TRP A 100 -2.77 10.09 -1.42
C TRP A 100 -3.77 10.80 -2.33
N THR A 101 -4.58 11.68 -1.71
CA THR A 101 -5.50 12.59 -2.38
C THR A 101 -5.21 14.01 -1.86
N PRO A 102 -4.17 14.68 -2.39
CA PRO A 102 -3.74 15.97 -1.89
C PRO A 102 -4.79 17.05 -2.10
N LEU A 103 -4.88 17.96 -1.14
CA LEU A 103 -5.82 19.08 -1.20
C LEU A 103 -5.35 20.11 -2.23
N LYS A 104 -6.32 20.68 -2.95
CA LYS A 104 -6.09 21.66 -4.00
C LYS A 104 -6.65 23.02 -3.59
N LYS A 105 -6.15 24.09 -4.20
CA LYS A 105 -6.77 25.42 -4.14
C LYS A 105 -6.56 26.16 -5.47
N ARG A 106 -7.26 27.29 -5.63
CA ARG A 106 -6.94 28.25 -6.69
C ARG A 106 -5.86 29.22 -6.19
N PHE A 107 -4.79 29.39 -6.96
CA PHE A 107 -3.72 30.35 -6.70
C PHE A 107 -4.05 31.74 -7.26
N PRO A 108 -3.35 32.80 -6.83
CA PRO A 108 -3.61 34.18 -7.29
C PRO A 108 -3.47 34.39 -8.80
N ASP A 109 -2.66 33.56 -9.47
CA ASP A 109 -2.51 33.55 -10.94
C ASP A 109 -3.71 32.88 -11.66
N GLY A 110 -4.70 32.42 -10.91
CA GLY A 110 -5.89 31.74 -11.41
C GLY A 110 -5.71 30.23 -11.61
N SER A 111 -4.49 29.70 -11.47
CA SER A 111 -4.22 28.26 -11.60
C SER A 111 -4.83 27.46 -10.44
N ILE A 112 -5.12 26.19 -10.69
CA ILE A 112 -5.49 25.23 -9.64
C ILE A 112 -4.30 24.31 -9.41
N GLY A 113 -3.89 24.14 -8.16
CA GLY A 113 -2.78 23.27 -7.81
C GLY A 113 -2.83 22.80 -6.36
N LEU A 114 -1.83 22.00 -5.99
CA LEU A 114 -1.73 21.40 -4.66
C LEU A 114 -1.38 22.42 -3.59
N ILE A 115 -1.93 22.23 -2.40
CA ILE A 115 -1.59 23.03 -1.22
C ILE A 115 -0.28 22.47 -0.62
N THR A 116 0.85 22.99 -1.07
CA THR A 116 2.20 22.63 -0.54
C THR A 116 2.92 23.82 0.11
N ASP A 117 2.29 24.99 0.09
CA ASP A 117 2.87 26.29 0.47
C ASP A 117 2.58 26.71 1.92
N ARG A 118 1.99 25.82 2.74
CA ARG A 118 1.57 26.11 4.13
C ARG A 118 0.61 27.31 4.24
N SER A 119 -0.20 27.55 3.21
CA SER A 119 -1.15 28.66 3.19
C SER A 119 -2.35 28.49 4.13
N ILE A 120 -2.69 27.27 4.53
CA ILE A 120 -3.78 27.00 5.47
C ILE A 120 -3.26 27.09 6.91
N LYS A 121 -3.69 28.10 7.65
CA LYS A 121 -3.20 28.40 9.01
C LYS A 121 -4.31 28.55 10.04
N CYS A 122 -5.53 28.84 9.58
CA CYS A 122 -6.69 28.99 10.42
C CYS A 122 -7.93 28.36 9.77
N ARG A 123 -9.05 28.39 10.50
CA ARG A 123 -10.32 27.84 10.03
C ARG A 123 -10.85 28.55 8.80
N ASP A 124 -10.67 29.86 8.70
CA ASP A 124 -11.18 30.66 7.59
C ASP A 124 -10.45 30.33 6.27
N ASP A 125 -9.17 29.93 6.35
CA ASP A 125 -8.41 29.50 5.17
C ASP A 125 -8.98 28.22 4.53
N MET A 126 -9.77 27.44 5.28
CA MET A 126 -10.38 26.20 4.79
C MET A 126 -11.36 26.45 3.64
N ASP A 127 -11.92 27.65 3.54
CA ASP A 127 -12.83 28.03 2.44
C ASP A 127 -12.11 28.08 1.08
N ALA A 128 -10.79 28.20 1.07
CA ALA A 128 -9.98 28.15 -0.15
C ALA A 128 -9.70 26.71 -0.63
N ILE A 129 -10.02 25.69 0.17
CA ILE A 129 -9.76 24.29 -0.15
C ILE A 129 -10.79 23.80 -1.17
N ILE A 130 -10.29 23.31 -2.30
CA ILE A 130 -11.04 22.48 -3.22
C ILE A 130 -10.95 21.05 -2.69
N TRP A 131 -12.02 20.60 -2.06
CA TRP A 131 -12.12 19.24 -1.50
C TRP A 131 -12.19 18.18 -2.60
N PRO A 132 -11.61 16.99 -2.39
CA PRO A 132 -11.71 15.90 -3.34
C PRO A 132 -13.18 15.50 -3.59
N GLY A 133 -13.51 15.25 -4.85
CA GLY A 133 -14.85 14.87 -5.27
C GLY A 133 -15.03 13.37 -5.43
N GLU A 134 -16.12 13.00 -6.07
CA GLU A 134 -16.45 11.61 -6.39
C GLU A 134 -15.41 10.94 -7.29
N ALA A 135 -14.85 11.69 -8.25
CA ALA A 135 -13.90 11.16 -9.20
C ALA A 135 -12.59 10.73 -8.53
N GLU A 136 -12.02 11.57 -7.66
CA GLU A 136 -10.84 11.21 -6.87
C GLU A 136 -11.12 10.01 -5.96
N ARG A 137 -12.31 9.93 -5.36
CA ARG A 137 -12.69 8.81 -4.51
C ARG A 137 -12.78 7.50 -5.30
N GLU A 138 -13.45 7.50 -6.43
CA GLU A 138 -13.62 6.28 -7.24
C GLU A 138 -12.28 5.79 -7.79
N GLU A 139 -11.37 6.69 -8.16
CA GLU A 139 -10.02 6.33 -8.55
C GLU A 139 -9.30 5.51 -7.47
N LYS A 140 -9.40 5.92 -6.20
CA LYS A 140 -8.78 5.18 -5.08
C LYS A 140 -9.51 3.87 -4.77
N LEU A 141 -10.85 3.88 -4.79
CA LEU A 141 -11.65 2.68 -4.53
C LEU A 141 -11.43 1.58 -5.57
N ARG A 142 -11.11 1.93 -6.82
CA ARG A 142 -10.72 0.95 -7.84
C ARG A 142 -9.57 0.05 -7.36
N TYR A 143 -8.52 0.62 -6.78
CA TYR A 143 -7.38 -0.16 -6.28
C TYR A 143 -7.78 -1.05 -5.10
N VAL A 144 -8.63 -0.57 -4.19
CA VAL A 144 -9.16 -1.41 -3.11
C VAL A 144 -9.87 -2.64 -3.68
N ARG A 145 -10.70 -2.47 -4.71
CA ARG A 145 -11.39 -3.59 -5.37
C ARG A 145 -10.39 -4.57 -6.04
N GLU A 146 -9.36 -4.05 -6.72
CA GLU A 146 -8.30 -4.88 -7.33
C GLU A 146 -7.60 -5.76 -6.29
N TYR A 147 -7.23 -5.17 -5.14
CA TYR A 147 -6.52 -5.87 -4.07
C TYR A 147 -7.41 -6.91 -3.37
N VAL A 148 -8.66 -6.55 -3.04
CA VAL A 148 -9.62 -7.46 -2.41
C VAL A 148 -9.89 -8.68 -3.31
N GLU A 149 -10.03 -8.47 -4.62
CA GLU A 149 -10.24 -9.58 -5.55
C GLU A 149 -9.00 -10.47 -5.63
N CYS A 150 -7.80 -9.88 -5.73
CA CYS A 150 -6.56 -10.63 -5.82
C CYS A 150 -6.20 -11.42 -4.54
N ALA A 151 -6.51 -10.87 -3.36
CA ALA A 151 -6.25 -11.50 -2.07
C ALA A 151 -7.25 -12.61 -1.72
N ARG A 152 -8.40 -12.69 -2.42
CA ARG A 152 -9.47 -13.65 -2.11
C ARG A 152 -8.95 -15.09 -2.16
N GLY A 153 -9.15 -15.82 -1.07
CA GLY A 153 -8.75 -17.23 -0.94
C GLY A 153 -7.25 -17.46 -0.78
N THR A 154 -6.44 -16.40 -0.65
CA THR A 154 -4.99 -16.51 -0.48
C THR A 154 -4.55 -16.65 0.98
N GLY A 155 -5.43 -16.32 1.93
CA GLY A 155 -5.12 -16.19 3.36
C GLY A 155 -4.56 -14.80 3.74
N VAL A 156 -4.09 -14.02 2.77
CA VAL A 156 -3.70 -12.62 2.97
C VAL A 156 -4.95 -11.75 3.07
N GLY A 157 -4.94 -10.81 4.01
CA GLY A 157 -6.01 -9.83 4.23
C GLY A 157 -5.82 -8.50 3.52
#